data_AF-A0A7W8IF27-F1
#
_entry.id   AF-A0A7W8IF27-F1
#
_cell.length_a   1.000
_cell.length_b   1.000
_cell.length_c   1.000
_cell.angle_alpha   90.00
_cell.angle_beta   90.00
_cell.angle_gamma   90.00
#
_symmetry.space_group_name_H-M   'P 1'
#
loop_
_entity.id
_entity.type
_entity.pdbx_description
1 polymer ?
#
loop_
_entity_poly.entity_id
_entity_poly.type
_entity_poly.pdbx_seq_one_letter_code
_entity_poly.pdbx_strand_id
1 'polypeptide(L)'
;MAGRERNDLEEAGWYRVNPGKYRHDCNAIVLKNGNAWLAMTAAGKLISKHRTAALAAGRLEDRDPDFWSIGGLGAYGQCGGLSFRRAEFDRECKIYGFVFHLPKRSDFPRFLTPIFKSHMFGQALCVKCASPMTSLSFRSLSVVNSYRKSRADAEDFIACECGNPVWVLHSSRYLQAEGRMYIYERLQRRRKSLSLAGGKHTVAETRQILTLQRNRCIYCNVQFSNEVKWTKDHLLAANYGGSNWALNLVLACKSCNSRRGDIPFRTYCKLLGRIQNQRIMMHLKRRVRAIDFDSLADGAFSSFHTGLELHDPKHSRLKMILRDSATARRNAKTNKLLPRSGSLI
;
A
#
# COMPACT_ATOMS: atom_id res chain seq x y z
N MET A 1 -45.75 8.80 -16.39
CA MET A 1 -44.51 8.35 -15.73
C MET A 1 -43.50 9.48 -15.80
N ALA A 2 -43.23 10.16 -14.68
CA ALA A 2 -42.24 11.24 -14.65
C ALA A 2 -40.84 10.62 -14.73
N GLY A 3 -40.13 10.87 -15.84
CA GLY A 3 -38.74 10.45 -16.02
C GLY A 3 -37.88 11.04 -14.90
N ARG A 4 -37.13 10.20 -14.19
CA ARG A 4 -36.08 10.68 -13.29
C ARG A 4 -34.99 11.30 -14.15
N GLU A 5 -34.98 12.63 -14.27
CA GLU A 5 -33.77 13.36 -14.64
C GLU A 5 -32.65 12.90 -13.71
N ARG A 6 -31.58 12.32 -14.28
CA ARG A 6 -30.34 12.12 -13.54
C ARG A 6 -29.84 13.50 -13.13
N ASN A 7 -29.55 13.70 -11.86
CA ASN A 7 -28.92 14.94 -11.39
C ASN A 7 -27.45 14.91 -11.80
N ASP A 8 -27.13 15.46 -12.97
CA ASP A 8 -25.76 15.54 -13.53
C ASP A 8 -24.72 16.14 -12.57
N LEU A 9 -25.17 16.89 -11.57
CA LEU A 9 -24.28 17.48 -10.56
C LEU A 9 -23.60 16.46 -9.65
N GLU A 10 -24.29 15.37 -9.28
CA GLU A 10 -23.77 14.44 -8.25
C GLU A 10 -22.48 13.72 -8.66
N GLU A 11 -22.13 13.74 -9.96
CA GLU A 11 -20.94 13.10 -10.51
C GLU A 11 -19.68 13.99 -10.49
N ALA A 12 -19.82 15.30 -10.25
CA ALA A 12 -18.72 16.28 -10.34
C ALA A 12 -18.17 16.75 -8.97
N GLY A 13 -18.40 15.98 -7.90
CA GLY A 13 -18.02 16.38 -6.53
C GLY A 13 -19.08 17.23 -5.82
N TRP A 14 -20.24 17.46 -6.46
CA TRP A 14 -21.42 18.00 -5.79
C TRP A 14 -22.20 16.89 -5.13
N TYR A 15 -22.85 17.20 -4.03
CA TYR A 15 -23.77 16.30 -3.36
C TYR A 15 -24.99 17.04 -2.86
N ARG A 16 -26.14 16.37 -2.94
CA ARG A 16 -27.41 16.93 -2.50
C ARG A 16 -27.53 16.86 -0.97
N VAL A 17 -27.65 18.00 -0.32
CA VAL A 17 -27.85 18.10 1.14
C VAL A 17 -29.32 17.93 1.48
N ASN A 18 -30.21 18.61 0.74
CA ASN A 18 -31.66 18.51 0.88
C ASN A 18 -32.35 18.98 -0.43
N PRO A 19 -33.69 18.87 -0.55
CA PRO A 19 -34.39 19.40 -1.71
C PRO A 19 -34.14 20.91 -1.87
N GLY A 20 -33.41 21.28 -2.91
CA GLY A 20 -33.04 22.67 -3.14
C GLY A 20 -31.66 23.07 -2.62
N LYS A 21 -30.83 22.17 -2.09
CA LYS A 21 -29.46 22.51 -1.69
C LYS A 21 -28.46 21.45 -2.12
N TYR A 22 -27.45 21.89 -2.85
CA TYR A 22 -26.25 21.12 -3.14
C TYR A 22 -25.07 21.76 -2.43
N ARG A 23 -24.11 20.94 -2.02
CA ARG A 23 -22.82 21.36 -1.51
C ARG A 23 -21.73 20.61 -2.28
N HIS A 24 -20.65 21.30 -2.58
CA HIS A 24 -19.47 20.73 -3.22
C HIS A 24 -18.42 20.32 -2.18
N ASP A 25 -17.48 19.45 -2.55
CA ASP A 25 -16.34 19.05 -1.72
C ASP A 25 -15.52 20.25 -1.20
N CYS A 26 -15.44 21.33 -2.00
CA CYS A 26 -14.79 22.59 -1.59
C CYS A 26 -15.60 23.47 -0.64
N ASN A 27 -16.78 23.02 -0.19
CA ASN A 27 -17.80 23.77 0.53
C ASN A 27 -18.57 24.84 -0.28
N ALA A 28 -18.38 24.94 -1.60
CA ALA A 28 -19.27 25.75 -2.43
C ALA A 28 -20.72 25.25 -2.30
N ILE A 29 -21.69 26.16 -2.33
CA ILE A 29 -23.11 25.84 -2.11
C ILE A 29 -23.93 26.35 -3.28
N VAL A 30 -24.83 25.49 -3.75
CA VAL A 30 -25.89 25.87 -4.68
C VAL A 30 -27.23 25.71 -3.97
N LEU A 31 -27.96 26.82 -3.78
CA LEU A 31 -29.18 26.87 -2.95
C LEU A 31 -30.37 27.43 -3.74
N LYS A 32 -31.50 26.74 -3.71
CA LYS A 32 -32.76 27.19 -4.31
C LYS A 32 -33.39 28.28 -3.45
N ASN A 33 -33.70 29.41 -4.08
CA ASN A 33 -34.42 30.54 -3.48
C ASN A 33 -35.55 30.97 -4.42
N GLY A 34 -36.78 30.59 -4.09
CA GLY A 34 -37.94 30.75 -4.97
C GLY A 34 -37.76 30.01 -6.30
N ASN A 35 -37.87 30.74 -7.40
CA ASN A 35 -37.70 30.23 -8.77
C ASN A 35 -36.24 30.28 -9.27
N ALA A 36 -35.29 30.67 -8.42
CA ALA A 36 -33.88 30.79 -8.78
C ALA A 36 -32.98 29.90 -7.92
N TRP A 37 -31.76 29.67 -8.41
CA TRP A 37 -30.67 28.99 -7.71
C TRP A 37 -29.54 29.99 -7.45
N LEU A 38 -29.12 30.08 -6.20
CA LEU A 38 -28.05 30.92 -5.70
C LEU A 38 -26.74 30.15 -5.72
N ALA A 39 -25.72 30.74 -6.32
CA ALA A 39 -24.35 30.24 -6.29
C ALA A 39 -23.56 30.93 -5.17
N MET A 40 -23.05 30.16 -4.22
CA MET A 40 -22.25 30.65 -3.11
C MET A 40 -20.88 29.98 -3.14
N THR A 41 -19.84 30.81 -3.18
CA THR A 41 -18.43 30.37 -3.21
C THR A 41 -18.05 29.51 -2.01
N ALA A 42 -16.95 28.80 -2.13
CA ALA A 42 -16.31 28.11 -1.01
C ALA A 42 -16.00 29.06 0.17
N ALA A 43 -15.77 30.34 -0.10
CA ALA A 43 -15.58 31.39 0.90
C ALA A 43 -16.89 31.96 1.49
N GLY A 44 -18.06 31.47 1.06
CA GLY A 44 -19.36 31.94 1.55
C GLY A 44 -19.88 33.22 0.89
N LYS A 45 -19.17 33.79 -0.08
CA LYS A 45 -19.65 34.93 -0.88
C LYS A 45 -20.68 34.48 -1.90
N LEU A 46 -21.82 35.19 -1.95
CA LEU A 46 -22.86 34.99 -2.96
C LEU A 46 -22.41 35.61 -4.29
N ILE A 47 -22.44 34.84 -5.39
CA ILE A 47 -22.05 35.33 -6.73
C ILE A 47 -23.28 35.79 -7.52
N SER A 48 -24.28 34.93 -7.71
CA SER A 48 -25.32 35.17 -8.70
C SER A 48 -26.54 34.27 -8.55
N LYS A 49 -27.65 34.70 -9.17
CA LYS A 49 -28.89 33.95 -9.35
C LYS A 49 -28.88 33.24 -10.71
N HIS A 50 -29.33 32.00 -10.76
CA HIS A 50 -29.37 31.16 -11.95
C HIS A 50 -30.71 30.44 -12.07
N ARG A 51 -31.10 30.07 -13.29
CA ARG A 51 -32.35 29.34 -13.55
C ARG A 51 -32.30 27.87 -13.08
N THR A 52 -31.13 27.26 -13.06
CA THR A 52 -30.95 25.84 -12.67
C THR A 52 -29.77 25.68 -11.71
N ALA A 53 -29.78 24.59 -10.94
CA ALA A 53 -28.66 24.24 -10.07
C ALA A 53 -27.36 24.01 -10.88
N ALA A 54 -27.46 23.36 -12.04
CA ALA A 54 -26.31 23.08 -12.91
C ALA A 54 -25.61 24.36 -13.37
N LEU A 55 -26.37 25.40 -13.74
CA LEU A 55 -25.77 26.69 -14.13
C LEU A 55 -25.15 27.44 -12.94
N ALA A 56 -25.73 27.31 -11.75
CA ALA A 56 -25.15 27.88 -10.54
C ALA A 56 -23.81 27.19 -10.18
N ALA A 57 -23.76 25.87 -10.30
CA ALA A 57 -22.56 25.08 -10.08
C ALA A 57 -21.46 25.38 -11.11
N GLY A 58 -21.78 25.33 -12.40
CA GLY A 58 -20.85 25.68 -13.48
C GLY A 58 -20.32 27.11 -13.32
N ARG A 59 -21.13 28.05 -12.83
CA ARG A 59 -20.65 29.40 -12.53
C ARG A 59 -19.62 29.44 -11.39
N LEU A 60 -19.77 28.58 -10.38
CA LEU A 60 -18.78 28.45 -9.31
C LEU A 60 -17.50 27.82 -9.84
N GLU A 61 -17.63 26.76 -10.63
CA GLU A 61 -16.50 26.12 -11.33
C GLU A 61 -15.71 27.13 -12.18
N ASP A 62 -16.39 28.01 -12.90
CA ASP A 62 -15.77 28.99 -13.80
C ASP A 62 -15.20 30.22 -13.08
N ARG A 63 -15.80 30.66 -11.96
CA ARG A 63 -15.58 32.01 -11.41
C ARG A 63 -15.23 32.07 -9.94
N ASP A 64 -15.38 30.99 -9.20
CA ASP A 64 -14.93 30.94 -7.81
C ASP A 64 -13.45 30.53 -7.80
N PRO A 65 -12.51 31.45 -7.48
CA PRO A 65 -11.09 31.14 -7.46
C PRO A 65 -10.73 30.12 -6.36
N ASP A 66 -11.63 29.89 -5.41
CA ASP A 66 -11.49 28.89 -4.36
C ASP A 66 -12.15 27.56 -4.72
N PHE A 67 -12.74 27.46 -5.90
CA PHE A 67 -13.36 26.23 -6.36
C PHE A 67 -12.31 25.17 -6.69
N TRP A 68 -12.49 23.98 -6.12
CA TRP A 68 -11.68 22.82 -6.45
C TRP A 68 -12.57 21.59 -6.42
N SER A 69 -12.43 20.70 -7.40
CA SER A 69 -13.18 19.44 -7.46
C SER A 69 -12.27 18.23 -7.31
N ILE A 70 -12.74 17.26 -6.54
CA ILE A 70 -12.18 15.90 -6.53
C ILE A 70 -12.57 15.16 -7.82
N GLY A 71 -13.63 15.57 -8.51
CA GLY A 71 -14.27 14.91 -9.65
C GLY A 71 -13.39 14.73 -10.89
N GLY A 72 -12.20 15.33 -10.94
CA GLY A 72 -11.17 15.07 -11.97
C GLY A 72 -10.01 14.18 -11.49
N LEU A 73 -9.94 13.84 -10.19
CA LEU A 73 -8.83 13.09 -9.59
C LEU A 73 -8.97 11.58 -9.85
N GLY A 74 -8.46 11.12 -10.99
CA GLY A 74 -8.66 9.76 -11.52
C GLY A 74 -8.02 8.59 -10.76
N ALA A 75 -7.09 8.82 -9.82
CA ALA A 75 -6.46 7.74 -9.06
C ALA A 75 -6.73 7.86 -7.55
N TYR A 76 -7.30 6.80 -6.98
CA TYR A 76 -7.50 6.62 -5.54
C TYR A 76 -6.44 5.69 -4.97
N GLY A 77 -5.93 6.01 -3.79
CA GLY A 77 -5.01 5.17 -3.04
C GLY A 77 -5.24 5.24 -1.54
N GLN A 78 -4.73 4.25 -0.82
CA GLN A 78 -4.78 4.23 0.63
C GLN A 78 -3.50 3.62 1.19
N CYS A 79 -2.95 4.22 2.24
CA CYS A 79 -1.72 3.76 2.87
C CYS A 79 -1.75 4.03 4.38
N GLY A 80 -1.71 2.97 5.20
CA GLY A 80 -1.71 3.08 6.65
C GLY A 80 -2.98 3.69 7.23
N GLY A 81 -4.10 3.65 6.51
CA GLY A 81 -5.34 4.35 6.88
C GLY A 81 -5.47 5.75 6.28
N LEU A 82 -4.38 6.35 5.78
CA LEU A 82 -4.40 7.60 5.02
C LEU A 82 -4.92 7.35 3.62
N SER A 83 -6.08 7.91 3.30
CA SER A 83 -6.66 7.87 1.96
C SER A 83 -6.20 9.08 1.17
N PHE A 84 -6.03 8.90 -0.14
CA PHE A 84 -5.62 9.98 -1.02
C PHE A 84 -6.19 9.84 -2.41
N ARG A 85 -6.32 10.98 -3.07
CA ARG A 85 -6.76 11.08 -4.46
C ARG A 85 -5.82 11.98 -5.22
N ARG A 86 -5.57 11.67 -6.49
CA ARG A 86 -4.71 12.47 -7.37
C ARG A 86 -5.18 12.45 -8.83
N ALA A 87 -4.81 13.49 -9.57
CA ALA A 87 -4.76 13.50 -11.03
C ALA A 87 -3.76 14.54 -11.54
N GLU A 88 -3.54 14.47 -12.85
CA GLU A 88 -2.94 15.52 -13.66
C GLU A 88 -3.72 16.81 -13.47
N PHE A 89 -3.05 17.79 -12.86
CA PHE A 89 -3.54 19.15 -12.71
C PHE A 89 -3.13 20.00 -13.90
N ASP A 90 -1.89 19.80 -14.37
CA ASP A 90 -1.35 20.40 -15.58
C ASP A 90 -0.53 19.33 -16.31
N ARG A 91 -0.99 18.96 -17.51
CA ARG A 91 -0.34 17.94 -18.35
C ARG A 91 0.97 18.42 -18.94
N GLU A 92 1.05 19.70 -19.31
CA GLU A 92 2.23 20.29 -19.92
C GLU A 92 3.34 20.41 -18.88
N CYS A 93 2.99 20.92 -17.70
CA CYS A 93 3.93 21.10 -16.59
C CYS A 93 4.15 19.83 -15.75
N LYS A 94 3.48 18.72 -16.08
CA LYS A 94 3.54 17.44 -15.35
C LYS A 94 3.28 17.59 -13.86
N ILE A 95 2.26 18.37 -13.49
CA ILE A 95 1.88 18.64 -12.11
C ILE A 95 0.72 17.73 -11.71
N TYR A 96 0.79 17.15 -10.52
CA TYR A 96 -0.33 16.46 -9.89
C TYR A 96 -0.99 17.33 -8.84
N GLY A 97 -2.31 17.40 -8.90
CA GLY A 97 -3.17 17.88 -7.83
C GLY A 97 -3.58 16.69 -6.98
N PHE A 98 -3.56 16.85 -5.65
CA PHE A 98 -3.89 15.77 -4.73
C PHE A 98 -4.48 16.26 -3.42
N VAL A 99 -5.20 15.35 -2.77
CA VAL A 99 -5.75 15.53 -1.42
C VAL A 99 -5.42 14.30 -0.58
N PHE A 100 -5.20 14.52 0.71
CA PHE A 100 -5.03 13.48 1.72
C PHE A 100 -6.11 13.62 2.78
N HIS A 101 -6.73 12.52 3.18
CA HIS A 101 -7.76 12.51 4.23
C HIS A 101 -7.69 11.25 5.09
N LEU A 102 -8.19 11.39 6.31
CA LEU A 102 -8.35 10.33 7.30
C LEU A 102 -9.81 10.29 7.75
N PRO A 103 -10.32 9.12 8.18
CA PRO A 103 -11.59 9.07 8.91
C PRO A 103 -11.51 9.97 10.15
N LYS A 104 -12.61 10.63 10.51
CA LYS A 104 -12.66 11.55 11.66
C LYS A 104 -11.98 10.96 12.90
N ARG A 105 -11.16 11.76 13.59
CA ARG A 105 -10.50 11.37 14.85
C ARG A 105 -9.52 10.20 14.72
N SER A 106 -9.08 9.87 13.51
CA SER A 106 -7.98 8.91 13.31
C SER A 106 -6.64 9.61 13.43
N ASP A 107 -5.67 8.95 14.07
CA ASP A 107 -4.31 9.46 14.13
C ASP A 107 -3.62 9.38 12.76
N PHE A 108 -2.83 10.40 12.46
CA PHE A 108 -1.95 10.34 11.29
C PHE A 108 -0.92 9.21 11.45
N PRO A 109 -0.70 8.36 10.43
CA PRO A 109 0.21 7.23 10.56
C PRO A 109 1.65 7.72 10.74
N ARG A 110 2.19 7.65 11.96
CA ARG A 110 3.52 8.22 12.32
C ARG A 110 4.66 7.75 11.42
N PHE A 111 4.56 6.56 10.83
CA PHE A 111 5.58 6.05 9.90
C PHE A 111 5.63 6.82 8.57
N LEU A 112 4.59 7.60 8.24
CA LEU A 112 4.52 8.45 7.05
C LEU A 112 5.14 9.84 7.29
N THR A 113 5.34 10.27 8.54
CA THR A 113 5.89 11.59 8.86
C THR A 113 7.25 11.86 8.18
N PRO A 114 8.22 10.92 8.18
CA PRO A 114 9.47 11.13 7.46
C PRO A 114 9.29 11.31 5.94
N ILE A 115 8.29 10.64 5.34
CA ILE A 115 8.03 10.74 3.91
C ILE A 115 7.48 12.12 3.57
N PHE A 116 6.53 12.63 4.37
CA PHE A 116 6.01 13.99 4.19
C PHE A 116 7.11 15.04 4.36
N LYS A 117 7.95 14.91 5.38
CA LYS A 117 9.10 15.80 5.58
C LYS A 117 10.06 15.82 4.40
N SER A 118 10.38 14.65 3.83
CA SER A 118 11.37 14.55 2.75
C SER A 118 10.83 14.89 1.36
N HIS A 119 9.53 14.66 1.10
CA HIS A 119 8.98 14.73 -0.25
C HIS A 119 7.86 15.76 -0.45
N MET A 120 7.19 16.17 0.61
CA MET A 120 6.04 17.08 0.51
C MET A 120 6.35 18.45 1.14
N PHE A 121 7.01 18.47 2.30
CA PHE A 121 7.27 19.72 3.01
C PHE A 121 8.22 20.62 2.23
N GLY A 122 7.85 21.90 2.10
CA GLY A 122 8.54 22.90 1.29
C GLY A 122 8.38 22.72 -0.22
N GLN A 123 7.73 21.65 -0.69
CA GLN A 123 7.68 21.26 -2.10
C GLN A 123 6.26 21.24 -2.66
N ALA A 124 5.32 20.71 -1.89
CA ALA A 124 3.91 20.74 -2.23
C ALA A 124 3.37 22.15 -1.97
N LEU A 125 2.68 22.72 -2.96
CA LEU A 125 2.11 24.07 -2.86
C LEU A 125 0.60 23.98 -2.72
N CYS A 126 0.03 24.82 -1.87
CA CYS A 126 -1.41 24.96 -1.78
C CYS A 126 -1.94 25.54 -3.10
N VAL A 127 -2.95 24.90 -3.71
CA VAL A 127 -3.55 25.40 -4.97
C VAL A 127 -4.15 26.80 -4.80
N LYS A 128 -4.67 27.12 -3.62
CA LYS A 128 -5.34 28.40 -3.35
C LYS A 128 -4.36 29.55 -3.12
N CYS A 129 -3.45 29.41 -2.16
CA CYS A 129 -2.59 30.52 -1.72
C CYS A 129 -1.12 30.39 -2.15
N ALA A 130 -0.79 29.36 -2.94
CA ALA A 130 0.57 29.01 -3.37
C ALA A 130 1.58 28.79 -2.22
N SER A 131 1.14 28.82 -0.96
CA SER A 131 2.02 28.62 0.19
C SER A 131 2.52 27.18 0.24
N PRO A 132 3.80 26.96 0.58
CA PRO A 132 4.33 25.60 0.69
C PRO A 132 3.73 24.87 1.89
N MET A 133 3.64 23.54 1.79
CA MET A 133 3.32 22.69 2.93
C MET A 133 4.46 22.75 3.93
N THR A 134 4.25 23.30 5.12
CA THR A 134 5.28 23.39 6.17
C THR A 134 5.05 22.41 7.32
N SER A 135 3.79 21.99 7.50
CA SER A 135 3.35 21.14 8.60
C SER A 135 2.16 20.27 8.20
N LEU A 136 1.77 19.34 9.09
CA LEU A 136 0.52 18.59 8.96
C LEU A 136 -0.58 19.32 9.75
N SER A 137 -1.41 20.07 9.05
CA SER A 137 -2.62 20.69 9.61
C SER A 137 -3.85 19.94 9.11
N PHE A 138 -4.82 19.74 9.99
CA PHE A 138 -6.02 18.96 9.68
C PHE A 138 -7.26 19.84 9.70
N ARG A 139 -8.14 19.65 8.72
CA ARG A 139 -9.46 20.30 8.65
C ARG A 139 -10.53 19.25 8.46
N SER A 140 -11.49 19.20 9.38
CA SER A 140 -12.68 18.37 9.21
C SER A 140 -13.58 18.94 8.11
N LEU A 141 -13.81 18.17 7.06
CA LEU A 141 -14.74 18.50 5.97
C LEU A 141 -15.83 17.43 5.91
N SER A 142 -17.07 17.84 5.67
CA SER A 142 -18.16 16.90 5.42
C SER A 142 -18.02 16.35 4.01
N VAL A 143 -17.71 15.06 3.89
CA VAL A 143 -17.69 14.37 2.60
C VAL A 143 -18.97 13.56 2.51
N VAL A 144 -19.78 13.82 1.48
CA VAL A 144 -20.86 12.88 1.16
C VAL A 144 -20.27 11.81 0.29
N ASN A 145 -20.07 10.64 0.89
CA ASN A 145 -19.65 9.47 0.16
C ASN A 145 -20.82 9.04 -0.74
N SER A 146 -20.70 9.22 -2.05
CA SER A 146 -21.73 8.83 -3.04
C SER A 146 -22.16 7.36 -2.92
N TYR A 147 -21.30 6.49 -2.38
CA TYR A 147 -21.61 5.07 -2.16
C TYR A 147 -22.34 4.77 -0.83
N ARG A 148 -22.31 5.67 0.15
CA ARG A 148 -23.02 5.49 1.44
C ARG A 148 -24.13 6.52 1.57
N LYS A 149 -25.39 6.08 1.40
CA LYS A 149 -26.60 6.90 1.61
C LYS A 149 -26.84 7.30 3.08
N SER A 150 -25.95 6.95 4.01
CA SER A 150 -26.03 7.36 5.43
C SER A 150 -25.32 8.70 5.66
N ARG A 151 -25.64 9.38 6.77
CA ARG A 151 -25.09 10.67 7.22
C ARG A 151 -23.64 10.90 6.76
N ALA A 152 -23.35 12.11 6.26
CA ALA A 152 -22.01 12.57 5.90
C ALA A 152 -21.06 12.37 7.10
N ASP A 153 -20.22 11.34 7.04
CA ASP A 153 -19.11 11.20 7.96
C ASP A 153 -18.13 12.33 7.64
N ALA A 154 -17.81 13.15 8.64
CA ALA A 154 -16.76 14.14 8.45
C ALA A 154 -15.41 13.42 8.35
N GLU A 155 -14.56 13.84 7.42
CA GLU A 155 -13.20 13.34 7.25
C GLU A 155 -12.21 14.46 7.56
N ASP A 156 -11.06 14.10 8.12
CA ASP A 156 -10.00 15.05 8.46
C ASP A 156 -9.00 15.12 7.30
N PHE A 157 -9.04 16.23 6.56
CA PHE A 157 -8.15 16.47 5.43
C PHE A 157 -6.86 17.14 5.87
N ILE A 158 -5.73 16.76 5.26
CA ILE A 158 -4.48 17.51 5.40
C ILE A 158 -4.62 18.80 4.59
N ALA A 159 -4.73 19.92 5.29
CA ALA A 159 -5.03 21.23 4.71
C ALA A 159 -3.92 22.24 4.96
N CYS A 160 -3.83 23.22 4.07
CA CYS A 160 -3.01 24.40 4.28
C CYS A 160 -3.57 25.24 5.44
N GLU A 161 -2.77 26.17 5.98
CA GLU A 161 -3.19 27.14 6.99
C GLU A 161 -4.36 28.02 6.50
N CYS A 162 -4.46 28.28 5.20
CA CYS A 162 -5.62 28.95 4.59
C CYS A 162 -6.89 28.08 4.58
N GLY A 163 -6.79 26.83 5.03
CA GLY A 163 -7.86 25.84 5.12
C GLY A 163 -8.16 25.08 3.83
N ASN A 164 -7.40 25.30 2.74
CA ASN A 164 -7.58 24.57 1.49
C ASN A 164 -6.87 23.21 1.54
N PRO A 165 -7.55 22.08 1.25
CA PRO A 165 -6.96 20.74 1.34
C PRO A 165 -6.23 20.27 0.09
N VAL A 166 -6.29 21.05 -1.00
CA VAL A 166 -5.71 20.67 -2.28
C VAL A 166 -4.29 21.19 -2.40
N TRP A 167 -3.41 20.24 -2.70
CA TRP A 167 -1.99 20.48 -2.89
C TRP A 167 -1.61 20.12 -4.32
N VAL A 168 -0.62 20.82 -4.85
CA VAL A 168 0.02 20.50 -6.13
C VAL A 168 1.50 20.20 -5.93
N LEU A 169 2.00 19.25 -6.70
CA LEU A 169 3.42 18.86 -6.71
C LEU A 169 3.79 18.31 -8.09
N HIS A 170 5.04 18.50 -8.50
CA HIS A 170 5.55 17.87 -9.72
C HIS A 170 5.38 16.34 -9.65
N SER A 171 4.85 15.76 -10.71
CA SER A 171 4.42 14.35 -10.79
C SER A 171 5.51 13.37 -10.39
N SER A 172 6.76 13.57 -10.82
CA SER A 172 7.88 12.70 -10.46
C SER A 172 8.14 12.66 -8.96
N ARG A 173 8.02 13.80 -8.27
CA ARG A 173 8.20 13.89 -6.81
C ARG A 173 7.02 13.26 -6.08
N TYR A 174 5.80 13.51 -6.55
CA TYR A 174 4.61 12.88 -6.00
C TYR A 174 4.70 11.35 -6.10
N LEU A 175 5.00 10.81 -7.28
CA LEU A 175 5.10 9.35 -7.50
C LEU A 175 6.22 8.73 -6.66
N GLN A 176 7.33 9.45 -6.47
CA GLN A 176 8.39 9.02 -5.57
C GLN A 176 7.88 8.95 -4.11
N ALA A 177 7.16 9.97 -3.66
CA ALA A 177 6.56 9.99 -2.32
C ALA A 177 5.57 8.82 -2.14
N GLU A 178 4.63 8.67 -3.07
CA GLU A 178 3.64 7.58 -3.09
C GLU A 178 4.32 6.20 -3.05
N GLY A 179 5.34 5.98 -3.86
CA GLY A 179 6.12 4.74 -3.84
C GLY A 179 6.80 4.47 -2.48
N ARG A 180 7.34 5.52 -1.84
CA ARG A 180 7.91 5.41 -0.49
C ARG A 180 6.85 5.09 0.56
N MET A 181 5.66 5.67 0.48
CA MET A 181 4.54 5.38 1.36
C MET A 181 4.21 3.88 1.34
N TYR A 182 4.00 3.29 0.16
CA TYR A 182 3.69 1.87 0.03
C TYR A 182 4.83 0.95 0.51
N ILE A 183 6.10 1.32 0.25
CA ILE A 183 7.25 0.56 0.76
C ILE A 183 7.24 0.56 2.30
N TYR A 184 7.07 1.71 2.92
CA TYR A 184 7.09 1.82 4.38
C TYR A 184 5.90 1.10 5.01
N GLU A 185 4.70 1.21 4.45
CA GLU A 185 3.55 0.46 4.93
C GLU A 185 3.81 -1.05 4.87
N ARG A 186 4.35 -1.56 3.77
CA ARG A 186 4.72 -2.97 3.64
C ARG A 186 5.71 -3.39 4.73
N LEU A 187 6.70 -2.55 5.04
CA LEU A 187 7.66 -2.81 6.12
C LEU A 187 6.98 -2.83 7.49
N GLN A 188 6.04 -1.91 7.75
CA GLN A 188 5.29 -1.89 9.02
C GLN A 188 4.38 -3.11 9.17
N ARG A 189 3.63 -3.47 8.12
CA ARG A 189 2.83 -4.70 8.10
C ARG A 189 3.71 -5.91 8.37
N ARG A 190 4.87 -6.02 7.71
CA ARG A 190 5.84 -7.10 7.97
C ARG A 190 6.32 -7.11 9.43
N ARG A 191 6.70 -5.97 9.99
CA ARG A 191 7.13 -5.86 11.40
C ARG A 191 6.03 -6.30 12.36
N LYS A 192 4.80 -5.84 12.15
CA LYS A 192 3.63 -6.25 12.94
C LYS A 192 3.38 -7.74 12.82
N SER A 193 3.40 -8.31 11.61
CA SER A 193 3.24 -9.75 11.40
C SER A 193 4.32 -10.56 12.13
N LEU A 194 5.59 -10.14 12.05
CA LEU A 194 6.69 -10.82 12.75
C LEU A 194 6.56 -10.67 14.27
N SER A 195 6.12 -9.50 14.77
CA SER A 195 5.89 -9.28 16.20
C SER A 195 4.76 -10.17 16.73
N LEU A 196 3.70 -10.38 15.96
CA LEU A 196 2.58 -11.24 16.31
C LEU A 196 2.95 -12.73 16.23
N ALA A 197 3.70 -13.12 15.19
CA ALA A 197 4.18 -14.50 15.04
C ALA A 197 5.29 -14.87 16.04
N GLY A 198 5.93 -13.86 16.65
CA GLY A 198 6.95 -14.03 17.66
C GLY A 198 8.29 -14.54 17.12
N GLY A 199 9.14 -14.94 18.07
CA GLY A 199 10.47 -15.46 17.82
C GLY A 199 11.56 -14.41 17.66
N LYS A 200 12.74 -14.78 18.13
CA LYS A 200 13.98 -14.03 17.96
C LYS A 200 15.05 -15.01 17.52
N HIS A 201 16.12 -14.48 16.95
CA HIS A 201 17.31 -15.25 16.65
C HIS A 201 18.54 -14.39 16.91
N THR A 202 19.61 -15.05 17.28
CA THR A 202 20.91 -14.50 17.60
C THR A 202 21.80 -14.45 16.36
N VAL A 203 22.91 -13.73 16.50
CA VAL A 203 23.98 -13.74 15.50
C VAL A 203 24.62 -15.14 15.41
N ALA A 204 24.74 -15.86 16.53
CA ALA A 204 25.29 -17.21 16.59
C ALA A 204 24.45 -18.20 15.77
N GLU A 205 23.12 -18.19 15.94
CA GLU A 205 22.21 -19.04 15.13
C GLU A 205 22.30 -18.70 13.64
N THR A 206 22.42 -17.42 13.29
CA THR A 206 22.59 -17.01 11.89
C THR A 206 23.92 -17.53 11.31
N ARG A 207 25.01 -17.48 12.09
CA ARG A 207 26.31 -18.05 11.71
C ARG A 207 26.25 -19.57 11.58
N GLN A 208 25.53 -20.27 12.45
CA GLN A 208 25.32 -21.71 12.36
C GLN A 208 24.60 -22.08 11.06
N ILE A 209 23.53 -21.35 10.69
CA ILE A 209 22.85 -21.55 9.40
C ILE A 209 23.83 -21.35 8.25
N LEU A 210 24.65 -20.30 8.29
CA LEU A 210 25.66 -20.01 7.27
C LEU A 210 26.68 -21.14 7.13
N THR A 211 27.19 -21.67 8.25
CA THR A 211 28.12 -22.82 8.27
C THR A 211 27.47 -24.07 7.68
N LEU A 212 26.24 -24.39 8.07
CA LEU A 212 25.48 -25.52 7.51
C LEU A 212 25.16 -25.35 6.02
N GLN A 213 25.07 -24.10 5.54
CA GLN A 213 24.97 -23.75 4.12
C GLN A 213 26.31 -23.63 3.40
N ARG A 214 27.43 -23.88 4.09
CA ARG A 214 28.80 -23.72 3.56
C ARG A 214 29.04 -22.31 2.99
N ASN A 215 28.51 -21.30 3.65
CA ASN A 215 28.58 -19.90 3.26
C ASN A 215 28.09 -19.64 1.81
N ARG A 216 27.05 -20.37 1.38
CA ARG A 216 26.43 -20.27 0.06
C ARG A 216 24.93 -20.03 0.13
N CYS A 217 24.38 -19.38 -0.90
CA CYS A 217 22.94 -19.18 -1.06
C CYS A 217 22.20 -20.52 -1.13
N ILE A 218 21.15 -20.68 -0.34
CA ILE A 218 20.34 -21.91 -0.29
C ILE A 218 19.73 -22.28 -1.65
N TYR A 219 19.41 -21.28 -2.49
CA TYR A 219 18.75 -21.49 -3.77
C TYR A 219 19.72 -21.68 -4.93
N CYS A 220 20.60 -20.70 -5.19
CA CYS A 220 21.50 -20.73 -6.36
C CYS A 220 22.89 -21.29 -6.06
N ASN A 221 23.25 -21.55 -4.80
CA ASN A 221 24.55 -22.06 -4.37
C ASN A 221 25.75 -21.14 -4.68
N VAL A 222 25.50 -19.86 -5.00
CA VAL A 222 26.55 -18.85 -5.10
C VAL A 222 27.20 -18.65 -3.73
N GLN A 223 28.52 -18.51 -3.69
CA GLN A 223 29.28 -18.17 -2.49
C GLN A 223 28.92 -16.75 -2.06
N PHE A 224 28.71 -16.54 -0.76
CA PHE A 224 28.57 -15.19 -0.24
C PHE A 224 29.92 -14.50 -0.14
N SER A 225 29.94 -13.23 -0.50
CA SER A 225 31.12 -12.36 -0.53
C SER A 225 30.73 -10.92 -0.16
N ASN A 226 31.65 -9.96 -0.29
CA ASN A 226 31.36 -8.55 -0.11
C ASN A 226 30.35 -8.02 -1.14
N GLU A 227 30.41 -8.55 -2.37
CA GLU A 227 29.54 -8.24 -3.50
C GLU A 227 28.21 -9.00 -3.39
N VAL A 228 28.26 -10.27 -2.96
CA VAL A 228 27.08 -11.14 -2.82
C VAL A 228 26.75 -11.32 -1.34
N LYS A 229 26.08 -10.33 -0.76
CA LYS A 229 25.61 -10.39 0.62
C LYS A 229 24.42 -11.34 0.77
N TRP A 230 24.40 -12.08 1.88
CA TRP A 230 23.26 -12.89 2.27
C TRP A 230 22.14 -12.04 2.86
N THR A 231 20.93 -12.57 2.79
CA THR A 231 19.71 -12.04 3.38
C THR A 231 18.98 -13.17 4.09
N LYS A 232 18.21 -12.84 5.12
CA LYS A 232 17.37 -13.79 5.84
C LYS A 232 16.08 -14.02 5.04
N ASP A 233 15.80 -15.27 4.74
CA ASP A 233 14.61 -15.68 4.03
C ASP A 233 13.79 -16.65 4.89
N HIS A 234 12.49 -16.42 4.99
CA HIS A 234 11.61 -17.15 5.92
C HIS A 234 10.93 -18.35 5.23
N LEU A 235 11.10 -19.59 5.70
CA LEU A 235 10.46 -20.77 5.09
C LEU A 235 8.93 -20.57 4.97
N LEU A 236 8.29 -20.20 6.09
CA LEU A 236 6.95 -19.62 6.13
C LEU A 236 7.08 -18.10 6.15
N ALA A 237 6.59 -17.41 5.13
CA ALA A 237 6.69 -15.95 5.09
C ALA A 237 5.80 -15.27 6.15
N ALA A 238 6.17 -14.06 6.57
CA ALA A 238 5.49 -13.34 7.67
C ALA A 238 3.98 -13.09 7.38
N ASN A 239 3.60 -12.88 6.13
CA ASN A 239 2.19 -12.73 5.73
C ASN A 239 1.37 -14.02 5.83
N TYR A 240 2.03 -15.17 5.96
CA TYR A 240 1.41 -16.47 6.27
C TYR A 240 1.59 -16.85 7.76
N GLY A 241 1.91 -15.89 8.64
CA GLY A 241 2.11 -16.16 10.07
C GLY A 241 3.49 -16.71 10.43
N GLY A 242 4.47 -16.62 9.52
CA GLY A 242 5.83 -17.05 9.80
C GLY A 242 6.53 -16.26 10.89
N SER A 243 7.04 -16.96 11.90
CA SER A 243 7.83 -16.42 13.01
C SER A 243 9.25 -16.02 12.60
N ASN A 244 9.94 -15.30 13.48
CA ASN A 244 11.34 -14.90 13.29
C ASN A 244 12.35 -15.81 14.02
N TRP A 245 11.94 -17.01 14.42
CA TRP A 245 12.82 -18.04 14.98
C TRP A 245 13.86 -18.50 13.96
N ALA A 246 15.06 -18.87 14.41
CA ALA A 246 16.13 -19.34 13.54
C ALA A 246 15.69 -20.52 12.66
N LEU A 247 14.85 -21.42 13.17
CA LEU A 247 14.29 -22.55 12.43
C LEU A 247 13.51 -22.12 11.19
N ASN A 248 12.77 -21.03 11.26
CA ASN A 248 12.04 -20.50 10.11
C ASN A 248 12.95 -19.78 9.11
N LEU A 249 14.25 -19.64 9.36
CA LEU A 249 15.17 -18.85 8.51
C LEU A 249 16.09 -19.73 7.68
N VAL A 250 16.29 -19.36 6.42
CA VAL A 250 17.41 -19.80 5.57
C VAL A 250 18.13 -18.56 5.03
N LEU A 251 19.38 -18.72 4.59
CA LEU A 251 20.17 -17.63 4.04
C LEU A 251 20.20 -17.68 2.51
N ALA A 252 19.83 -16.58 1.88
CA ALA A 252 19.76 -16.47 0.42
C ALA A 252 20.38 -15.17 -0.05
N CYS A 253 20.94 -15.14 -1.26
CA CYS A 253 21.34 -13.87 -1.87
C CYS A 253 20.10 -13.01 -2.16
N LYS A 254 20.30 -11.68 -2.22
CA LYS A 254 19.20 -10.73 -2.44
C LYS A 254 18.36 -11.06 -3.68
N SER A 255 18.99 -11.47 -4.78
CA SER A 255 18.28 -11.80 -6.03
C SER A 255 17.37 -13.03 -5.87
N CYS A 256 17.84 -14.11 -5.25
CA CYS A 256 17.02 -15.30 -5.03
C CYS A 256 15.89 -15.06 -4.01
N ASN A 257 16.17 -14.42 -2.88
CA ASN A 257 15.16 -14.06 -1.89
C ASN A 257 14.09 -13.15 -2.51
N SER A 258 14.50 -12.12 -3.26
CA SER A 258 13.56 -11.23 -3.94
C SER A 258 12.75 -11.96 -5.00
N ARG A 259 13.34 -12.91 -5.74
CA ARG A 259 12.63 -13.73 -6.73
C ARG A 259 11.56 -14.59 -6.07
N ARG A 260 11.88 -15.24 -4.94
CA ARG A 260 10.89 -16.00 -4.14
C ARG A 260 9.78 -15.11 -3.61
N GLY A 261 10.15 -13.99 -2.99
CA GLY A 261 9.19 -13.10 -2.33
C GLY A 261 8.44 -13.83 -1.23
N ASP A 262 7.12 -13.84 -1.33
CA ASP A 262 6.19 -14.51 -0.42
C ASP A 262 5.71 -15.88 -0.92
N ILE A 263 6.19 -16.37 -2.07
CA ILE A 263 5.84 -17.71 -2.55
C ILE A 263 6.22 -18.74 -1.47
N PRO A 264 5.27 -19.61 -1.04
CA PRO A 264 5.57 -20.62 -0.03
C PRO A 264 6.80 -21.45 -0.41
N PHE A 265 7.69 -21.71 0.54
CA PHE A 265 9.00 -22.30 0.28
C PHE A 265 8.91 -23.60 -0.54
N ARG A 266 8.01 -24.51 -0.12
CA ARG A 266 7.77 -25.79 -0.81
C ARG A 266 7.29 -25.60 -2.25
N THR A 267 6.47 -24.59 -2.49
CA THR A 267 5.97 -24.20 -3.83
C THR A 267 7.11 -23.67 -4.68
N TYR A 268 7.92 -22.77 -4.14
CA TYR A 268 9.04 -22.16 -4.86
C TYR A 268 10.08 -23.20 -5.28
N CYS A 269 10.34 -24.20 -4.44
CA CYS A 269 11.26 -25.30 -4.78
C CYS A 269 10.81 -26.10 -6.01
N LYS A 270 9.52 -26.15 -6.37
CA LYS A 270 9.09 -26.77 -7.65
C LYS A 270 9.70 -26.08 -8.87
N LEU A 271 10.02 -24.79 -8.77
CA LEU A 271 10.59 -24.01 -9.87
C LEU A 271 12.09 -24.21 -10.05
N LEU A 272 12.77 -24.81 -9.08
CA LEU A 272 14.23 -24.96 -9.05
C LEU A 272 14.67 -26.25 -9.75
N GLY A 273 15.91 -26.34 -10.21
CA GLY A 273 16.43 -27.58 -10.79
C GLY A 273 16.54 -28.72 -9.78
N ARG A 274 16.53 -29.97 -10.25
CA ARG A 274 16.66 -31.18 -9.40
C ARG A 274 17.87 -31.13 -8.46
N ILE A 275 19.03 -30.72 -8.96
CA ILE A 275 20.27 -30.59 -8.17
C ILE A 275 20.10 -29.51 -7.08
N GLN A 276 19.42 -28.40 -7.38
CA GLN A 276 19.14 -27.37 -6.37
C GLN A 276 18.28 -27.94 -5.24
N ASN A 277 17.20 -28.64 -5.59
CA ASN A 277 16.32 -29.28 -4.60
C ASN A 277 17.03 -30.33 -3.75
N GLN A 278 17.88 -31.16 -4.34
CA GLN A 278 18.68 -32.14 -3.58
C GLN A 278 19.59 -31.46 -2.54
N ARG A 279 20.27 -30.37 -2.93
CA ARG A 279 21.11 -29.59 -2.00
C ARG A 279 20.30 -28.94 -0.89
N ILE A 280 19.16 -28.34 -1.23
CA ILE A 280 18.22 -27.75 -0.26
C ILE A 280 17.81 -28.82 0.76
N MET A 281 17.41 -30.01 0.29
CA MET A 281 17.00 -31.10 1.17
C MET A 281 18.13 -31.58 2.08
N MET A 282 19.34 -31.73 1.55
CA MET A 282 20.51 -32.09 2.36
C MET A 282 20.79 -31.04 3.45
N HIS A 283 20.65 -29.76 3.11
CA HIS A 283 20.80 -28.68 4.07
C HIS A 283 19.72 -28.72 5.17
N LEU A 284 18.45 -28.88 4.79
CA LEU A 284 17.35 -28.99 5.76
C LEU A 284 17.52 -30.20 6.68
N LYS A 285 17.92 -31.36 6.17
CA LYS A 285 18.24 -32.55 6.99
C LYS A 285 19.36 -32.29 8.00
N ARG A 286 20.44 -31.64 7.56
CA ARG A 286 21.55 -31.27 8.46
C ARG A 286 21.10 -30.31 9.53
N ARG A 287 20.20 -29.38 9.20
CA ARG A 287 19.61 -28.47 10.17
C ARG A 287 18.79 -29.21 11.18
N VAL A 288 17.82 -30.03 10.75
CA VAL A 288 16.96 -30.80 11.66
C VAL A 288 17.77 -31.66 12.63
N ARG A 289 18.82 -32.33 12.15
CA ARG A 289 19.72 -33.13 13.00
C ARG A 289 20.57 -32.32 13.99
N ALA A 290 20.79 -31.04 13.71
CA ALA A 290 21.56 -30.16 14.57
C ALA A 290 20.68 -29.41 15.59
N ILE A 291 19.37 -29.65 15.57
CA ILE A 291 18.43 -29.10 16.54
C ILE A 291 18.45 -29.98 17.76
N ASP A 292 18.67 -29.37 18.91
CA ASP A 292 18.27 -29.93 20.18
C ASP A 292 16.79 -29.61 20.40
N PHE A 293 15.93 -30.63 20.28
CA PHE A 293 14.48 -30.45 20.38
C PHE A 293 14.02 -30.15 21.80
N ASP A 294 14.77 -30.60 22.81
CA ASP A 294 14.42 -30.43 24.22
C ASP A 294 14.62 -28.98 24.69
N SER A 295 15.49 -28.22 24.02
CA SER A 295 15.73 -26.80 24.28
C SER A 295 14.94 -25.84 23.38
N LEU A 296 14.03 -26.34 22.54
CA LEU A 296 13.21 -25.49 21.68
C LEU A 296 12.12 -24.77 22.48
N ALA A 297 12.03 -23.45 22.27
CA ALA A 297 10.88 -22.69 22.73
C ALA A 297 9.58 -23.18 22.07
N ASP A 298 8.48 -23.13 22.82
CA ASP A 298 7.15 -23.47 22.33
C ASP A 298 6.82 -22.73 21.02
N GLY A 299 6.38 -23.50 20.02
CA GLY A 299 6.02 -22.98 18.70
C GLY A 299 7.21 -22.64 17.78
N ALA A 300 8.47 -22.73 18.24
CA ALA A 300 9.64 -22.47 17.38
C ALA A 300 9.69 -23.40 16.15
N PHE A 301 9.19 -24.61 16.30
CA PHE A 301 9.12 -25.60 15.22
C PHE A 301 7.90 -25.42 14.30
N SER A 302 6.83 -24.76 14.75
CA SER A 302 5.56 -24.66 14.01
C SER A 302 5.75 -23.98 12.65
N SER A 303 6.44 -22.82 12.62
CA SER A 303 6.70 -22.13 11.36
C SER A 303 7.58 -22.93 10.39
N PHE A 304 8.54 -23.71 10.91
CA PHE A 304 9.35 -24.61 10.10
C PHE A 304 8.48 -25.69 9.47
N HIS A 305 7.67 -26.38 10.29
CA HIS A 305 6.75 -27.41 9.84
C HIS A 305 5.80 -26.89 8.76
N THR A 306 5.02 -25.85 9.09
CA THR A 306 4.04 -25.26 8.17
C THR A 306 4.70 -24.72 6.91
N GLY A 307 5.88 -24.09 7.01
CA GLY A 307 6.62 -23.59 5.85
C GLY A 307 7.05 -24.70 4.86
N LEU A 308 7.33 -25.90 5.37
CA LEU A 308 7.67 -27.07 4.54
C LEU A 308 6.45 -27.82 4.00
N GLU A 309 5.26 -27.61 4.56
CA GLU A 309 4.03 -28.23 4.08
C GLU A 309 3.27 -27.36 3.09
N LEU A 310 3.25 -26.04 3.35
CA LEU A 310 2.42 -25.07 2.65
C LEU A 310 2.73 -25.08 1.15
N HIS A 311 1.70 -25.39 0.36
CA HIS A 311 1.74 -25.37 -1.09
C HIS A 311 0.62 -24.48 -1.65
N ASP A 312 0.97 -23.47 -2.42
CA ASP A 312 0.03 -22.59 -3.10
C ASP A 312 0.35 -22.51 -4.60
N PRO A 313 -0.23 -23.39 -5.43
CA PRO A 313 -0.04 -23.34 -6.88
C PRO A 313 -0.77 -22.17 -7.56
N LYS A 314 -1.64 -21.46 -6.84
CA LYS A 314 -2.42 -20.33 -7.39
C LYS A 314 -1.76 -18.97 -7.12
N HIS A 315 -0.68 -18.93 -6.34
CA HIS A 315 0.06 -17.73 -5.99
C HIS A 315 0.37 -16.85 -7.22
N SER A 316 0.01 -15.57 -7.17
CA SER A 316 0.13 -14.64 -8.30
C SER A 316 1.58 -14.53 -8.82
N ARG A 317 2.54 -14.36 -7.91
CA ARG A 317 3.97 -14.31 -8.23
C ARG A 317 4.50 -15.59 -8.86
N LEU A 318 3.98 -16.76 -8.46
CA LEU A 318 4.34 -18.04 -9.09
C LEU A 318 3.90 -18.05 -10.56
N LYS A 319 2.65 -17.68 -10.83
CA LYS A 319 2.10 -17.58 -12.19
C LYS A 319 2.91 -16.63 -13.06
N MET A 320 3.33 -15.48 -12.52
CA MET A 320 4.22 -14.54 -13.19
C MET A 320 5.55 -15.18 -13.57
N ILE A 321 6.25 -15.83 -12.62
CA ILE A 321 7.52 -16.51 -12.91
C ILE A 321 7.34 -17.60 -13.96
N LEU A 322 6.25 -18.37 -13.90
CA LEU A 322 5.94 -19.41 -14.87
C LEU A 322 5.64 -18.85 -16.26
N ARG A 323 5.01 -17.68 -16.37
CA ARG A 323 4.81 -16.99 -17.65
C ARG A 323 6.15 -16.57 -18.26
N ASP A 324 7.05 -16.05 -17.43
CA ASP A 324 8.25 -15.35 -17.91
C ASP A 324 9.49 -16.28 -18.02
N SER A 325 9.43 -17.53 -17.51
CA SER A 325 10.59 -18.43 -17.48
C SER A 325 10.28 -19.85 -17.97
N ALA A 326 10.77 -20.18 -19.18
CA ALA A 326 10.66 -21.53 -19.75
C ALA A 326 11.31 -22.60 -18.87
N THR A 327 12.47 -22.30 -18.27
CA THR A 327 13.15 -23.20 -17.32
C THR A 327 12.29 -23.47 -16.09
N ALA A 328 11.64 -22.46 -15.52
CA ALA A 328 10.76 -22.65 -14.38
C ALA A 328 9.55 -23.53 -14.73
N ARG A 329 8.98 -23.38 -15.94
CA ARG A 329 7.91 -24.26 -16.44
C ARG A 329 8.35 -25.71 -16.56
N ARG A 330 9.52 -25.95 -17.18
CA ARG A 330 10.09 -27.31 -17.29
C ARG A 330 10.29 -27.93 -15.91
N ASN A 331 10.95 -27.22 -15.00
CA ASN A 331 11.19 -27.68 -13.63
C ASN A 331 9.88 -27.98 -12.88
N ALA A 332 8.88 -27.09 -12.98
CA ALA A 332 7.60 -27.27 -12.29
C ALA A 332 6.82 -28.50 -12.77
N LYS A 333 6.97 -28.87 -14.06
CA LYS A 333 6.38 -30.08 -14.65
C LYS A 333 7.08 -31.35 -14.16
N THR A 334 8.40 -31.35 -14.03
CA THR A 334 9.18 -32.55 -13.70
C THR A 334 9.38 -32.77 -12.21
N ASN A 335 9.42 -31.71 -11.41
CA ASN A 335 9.74 -31.82 -9.99
C ASN A 335 8.54 -32.27 -9.17
N LYS A 336 8.78 -33.28 -8.33
CA LYS A 336 7.94 -33.56 -7.17
C LYS A 336 8.09 -32.44 -6.14
N LEU A 337 7.05 -32.22 -5.34
CA LEU A 337 7.15 -31.35 -4.18
C LEU A 337 8.23 -31.89 -3.22
N LEU A 338 8.89 -30.98 -2.51
CA LEU A 338 9.72 -31.40 -1.38
C LEU A 338 8.86 -32.20 -0.39
N PRO A 339 9.44 -33.23 0.24
CA PRO A 339 8.69 -34.07 1.16
C PRO A 339 8.34 -33.26 2.42
N ARG A 340 7.29 -33.68 3.14
CA ARG A 340 6.78 -32.94 4.31
C ARG A 340 7.77 -33.04 5.48
N SER A 341 7.64 -32.13 6.45
CA SER A 341 8.46 -32.07 7.68
C SER A 341 8.62 -33.43 8.38
N GLY A 342 7.54 -34.22 8.51
CA GLY A 342 7.59 -35.55 9.13
C GLY A 342 8.43 -36.62 8.42
N SER A 343 9.00 -36.30 7.25
CA SER A 343 9.99 -37.17 6.56
C SER A 343 11.44 -36.70 6.73
N LEU A 344 11.64 -35.57 7.42
CA LEU A 344 12.93 -34.95 7.69
C LEU A 344 13.37 -35.12 9.14
N ILE A 345 12.41 -35.15 10.06
CA ILE A 345 12.54 -35.74 11.40
C ILE A 345 12.53 -37.25 11.21
#